data_AF-A0A7X8WQY8-F1
#
_entry.id   AF-A0A7X8WQY8-F1
#
_cell.length_a   1.000
_cell.length_b   1.000
_cell.length_c   1.000
_cell.angle_alpha   90.00
_cell.angle_beta   90.00
_cell.angle_gamma   90.00
#
_symmetry.space_group_name_H-M   'P 1'
#
loop_
_entity.id
_entity.type
_entity.pdbx_description
1 polymer ?
#
loop_
_entity_poly.entity_id
_entity_poly.type
_entity_poly.pdbx_seq_one_letter_code
_entity_poly.pdbx_strand_id
1 'polypeptide(L)'
;MSSTDHQLTEHHVSAVRTRVLDWYADNGRDLPWRDPETTAWGVLVSEVMLQQTQVSRVWDSWLAWMKCWPGPADLADAEASDVLIMWGRLGYPRRALR
;
A
#
# COMPACT_ATOMS: atom_id res chain seq x y z
N MET A 1 -30.96 -27.87 13.96
CA MET A 1 -29.55 -27.67 14.33
C MET A 1 -29.29 -26.17 14.24
N SER A 2 -29.30 -25.48 15.39
CA SER A 2 -29.21 -24.02 15.45
C SER A 2 -27.88 -23.53 14.90
N SER A 3 -27.97 -22.66 13.90
CA SER A 3 -26.88 -21.82 13.44
C SER A 3 -26.50 -20.89 14.61
N THR A 4 -25.33 -21.11 15.21
CA THR A 4 -24.81 -20.24 16.25
C THR A 4 -24.65 -18.84 15.66
N ASP A 5 -25.32 -17.87 16.28
CA ASP A 5 -25.31 -16.47 15.88
C ASP A 5 -23.89 -15.90 16.10
N HIS A 6 -23.10 -15.78 15.03
CA HIS A 6 -21.75 -15.20 15.05
C HIS A 6 -21.80 -13.66 15.00
N GLN A 7 -22.84 -13.05 15.59
CA GLN A 7 -22.95 -11.60 15.59
C GLN A 7 -21.99 -11.01 16.62
N LEU A 8 -21.07 -10.19 16.12
CA LEU A 8 -20.20 -9.36 16.95
C LEU A 8 -21.06 -8.27 17.59
N THR A 9 -21.01 -8.17 18.91
CA THR A 9 -21.60 -7.05 19.65
C THR A 9 -20.71 -5.80 19.49
N GLU A 10 -21.27 -4.62 19.69
CA GLU A 10 -20.50 -3.36 19.71
C GLU A 10 -19.34 -3.42 20.72
N HIS A 11 -19.57 -4.05 21.86
CA HIS A 11 -18.55 -4.28 22.88
C HIS A 11 -17.38 -5.12 22.33
N HIS A 12 -17.67 -6.20 21.61
CA HIS A 12 -16.62 -7.02 20.98
C HIS A 12 -15.83 -6.24 19.93
N VAL A 13 -16.52 -5.45 19.09
CA VAL A 13 -15.86 -4.62 18.06
C VAL A 13 -14.96 -3.57 18.69
N SER A 14 -15.43 -2.89 19.74
CA SER A 14 -14.67 -1.87 20.46
C SER A 14 -13.41 -2.47 21.11
N ALA A 15 -13.56 -3.60 21.81
CA ALA A 15 -12.45 -4.29 22.46
C ALA A 15 -11.36 -4.74 21.46
N VAL A 16 -11.76 -5.29 20.31
CA VAL A 16 -10.80 -5.68 19.25
C VAL A 16 -10.12 -4.46 18.66
N ARG A 17 -10.87 -3.39 18.36
CA ARG A 17 -10.31 -2.15 17.81
C ARG A 17 -9.23 -1.57 18.72
N THR A 18 -9.53 -1.36 20.00
CA THR A 18 -8.58 -0.82 20.97
C THR A 18 -7.32 -1.67 21.01
N ARG A 19 -7.47 -2.99 21.16
CA ARG A 19 -6.32 -3.89 21.25
C ARG A 19 -5.45 -3.90 19.99
N VAL A 20 -6.04 -3.82 18.81
CA VAL A 20 -5.30 -3.77 17.54
C VAL A 20 -4.58 -2.42 17.39
N LEU A 21 -5.22 -1.31 17.75
CA LEU A 21 -4.62 0.01 17.67
C LEU A 21 -3.47 0.19 18.67
N ASP A 22 -3.64 -0.23 19.91
CA ASP A 22 -2.59 -0.18 20.93
C ASP A 22 -1.37 -1.00 20.50
N TRP A 23 -1.59 -2.23 20.02
CA TRP A 23 -0.49 -3.04 19.50
C TRP A 23 0.18 -2.39 18.28
N TYR A 24 -0.59 -1.81 17.36
CA TYR A 24 -0.04 -1.15 16.16
C TYR A 24 0.79 0.09 16.52
N ALA A 25 0.41 0.84 17.55
CA ALA A 25 1.19 1.99 18.02
C ALA A 25 2.61 1.58 18.44
N ASP A 26 2.75 0.43 19.11
CA ASP A 26 4.05 -0.05 19.62
C ASP A 26 4.82 -0.94 18.62
N ASN A 27 4.14 -1.59 17.69
CA ASN A 27 4.71 -2.64 16.82
C ASN A 27 4.60 -2.34 15.32
N GLY A 28 4.03 -1.19 14.96
CA GLY A 28 3.90 -0.73 13.58
C GLY A 28 5.27 -0.67 12.91
N ARG A 29 5.40 -1.36 11.77
CA ARG A 29 6.61 -1.24 10.94
C ARG A 29 6.67 0.15 10.31
N ASP A 30 7.85 0.74 10.36
CA ASP A 30 8.21 1.93 9.61
C ASP A 30 8.29 1.56 8.11
N LEU A 31 7.31 2.05 7.34
CA LEU A 31 7.22 1.87 5.89
C LEU A 31 7.07 3.25 5.27
N PRO A 32 7.77 3.58 4.19
CA PRO A 32 7.84 4.94 3.68
C PRO A 32 6.47 5.45 3.22
N TRP A 33 5.61 4.57 2.71
CA TRP A 33 4.23 4.90 2.32
C TRP A 33 3.24 4.99 3.50
N ARG A 34 3.71 4.83 4.74
CA ARG A 34 2.96 5.09 5.98
C ARG A 34 3.41 6.35 6.70
N ASP A 35 4.43 7.03 6.17
CA ASP A 35 4.88 8.30 6.73
C ASP A 35 3.74 9.33 6.69
N PRO A 36 3.53 10.14 7.75
CA PRO A 36 2.48 11.16 7.80
C PRO A 36 2.51 12.16 6.63
N GLU A 37 3.67 12.41 6.03
CA GLU A 37 3.86 13.32 4.90
C GLU A 37 3.60 12.62 3.55
N THR A 38 3.31 11.32 3.54
CA THR A 38 3.01 10.58 2.32
C THR A 38 1.71 11.10 1.69
N THR A 39 1.81 11.54 0.44
CA THR A 39 0.65 12.03 -0.32
C THR A 39 -0.34 10.91 -0.65
N ALA A 40 -1.59 11.26 -0.94
CA ALA A 40 -2.59 10.29 -1.42
C ALA A 40 -2.11 9.53 -2.68
N TRP A 41 -1.31 10.18 -3.53
CA TRP A 41 -0.65 9.55 -4.67
C TRP A 41 0.37 8.49 -4.23
N GLY A 42 1.25 8.83 -3.28
CA GLY A 42 2.22 7.87 -2.74
C GLY A 42 1.55 6.64 -2.10
N VAL A 43 0.44 6.83 -1.39
CA VAL A 43 -0.39 5.73 -0.87
C VAL A 43 -0.92 4.87 -2.01
N LEU A 44 -1.55 5.46 -3.03
CA LEU A 44 -2.09 4.72 -4.18
C LEU A 44 -1.01 3.89 -4.89
N VAL A 45 0.15 4.49 -5.18
CA VAL A 45 1.27 3.79 -5.83
C VAL A 45 1.71 2.59 -4.98
N SER A 46 1.84 2.76 -3.66
CA SER A 46 2.24 1.67 -2.77
C SER A 46 1.25 0.51 -2.80
N GLU A 47 -0.06 0.79 -2.76
CA GLU A 47 -1.12 -0.21 -2.80
C GLU A 47 -1.11 -0.97 -4.13
N VAL A 48 -0.96 -0.27 -5.26
CA VAL A 48 -0.88 -0.92 -6.58
C VAL A 48 0.36 -1.81 -6.67
N MET A 49 1.51 -1.37 -6.16
CA MET A 49 2.73 -2.18 -6.14
C MET A 49 2.61 -3.41 -5.23
N LEU A 50 2.06 -3.26 -4.02
CA LEU A 50 1.96 -4.31 -3.00
C LEU A 50 0.97 -5.43 -3.34
N GLN A 51 0.09 -5.23 -4.32
CA GLN A 51 -0.74 -6.31 -4.84
C GLN A 51 0.12 -7.49 -5.31
N GLN A 52 -0.02 -8.65 -4.67
CA GLN A 52 0.73 -9.87 -5.01
C GLN A 52 2.26 -9.70 -5.02
N THR A 53 2.79 -8.68 -4.34
CA THR A 53 4.23 -8.37 -4.27
C THR A 53 4.63 -8.16 -2.82
N GLN A 54 5.72 -8.81 -2.40
CA GLN A 54 6.20 -8.69 -1.01
C GLN A 54 6.75 -7.28 -0.73
N VAL A 55 6.52 -6.78 0.49
CA VAL A 55 6.99 -5.47 0.97
C VAL A 55 8.47 -5.23 0.69
N SER A 56 9.33 -6.23 0.93
CA SER A 56 10.78 -6.13 0.73
C SER A 56 11.19 -5.87 -0.71
N ARG A 57 10.34 -6.21 -1.69
CA ARG A 57 10.57 -5.92 -3.11
C ARG A 57 10.02 -4.55 -3.52
N VAL A 58 9.01 -4.05 -2.82
CA VAL A 58 8.35 -2.78 -3.15
C VAL A 58 9.13 -1.59 -2.61
N TRP A 59 9.85 -1.75 -1.49
CA TRP A 59 10.54 -0.66 -0.80
C TRP A 59 11.35 0.25 -1.73
N ASP A 60 12.38 -0.29 -2.38
CA ASP A 60 13.28 0.50 -3.23
C ASP A 60 12.59 0.99 -4.50
N SER A 61 11.70 0.18 -5.08
CA SER A 61 10.94 0.56 -6.28
C SER A 61 9.99 1.71 -6.01
N TRP A 62 9.34 1.74 -4.86
CA TRP A 62 8.45 2.84 -4.48
C TRP A 62 9.25 4.14 -4.28
N LEU A 63 10.40 4.09 -3.60
CA LEU A 63 11.27 5.27 -3.44
C LEU A 63 11.74 5.81 -4.78
N ALA A 64 12.18 4.94 -5.70
CA ALA A 64 12.60 5.34 -7.04
C ALA A 64 11.42 5.93 -7.85
N TRP A 65 10.25 5.32 -7.75
CA TRP A 65 9.03 5.80 -8.41
C TRP A 65 8.64 7.18 -7.94
N MET A 66 8.54 7.40 -6.63
CA MET A 66 8.14 8.69 -6.05
C MET A 66 9.17 9.79 -6.32
N LYS A 67 10.43 9.44 -6.57
CA LYS A 67 11.46 10.38 -7.01
C LYS A 67 11.26 10.84 -8.46
N CYS A 68 10.87 9.94 -9.35
CA CYS A 68 10.66 10.23 -10.76
C CYS A 68 9.30 10.89 -11.03
N TRP A 69 8.25 10.38 -10.38
CA TRP A 69 6.86 10.78 -10.58
C TRP A 69 6.18 11.05 -9.23
N PRO A 70 6.50 12.18 -8.58
CA PRO A 70 5.99 12.53 -7.25
C PRO A 70 4.49 12.82 -7.22
N GLY A 71 3.88 13.11 -8.37
CA GLY A 71 2.45 13.28 -8.55
C GLY A 71 1.90 12.51 -9.76
N PRO A 72 0.57 12.46 -9.88
CA PRO A 72 -0.10 11.77 -10.98
C PRO A 72 0.14 12.44 -12.34
N ALA A 73 0.32 13.77 -12.38
CA ALA A 73 0.62 14.49 -13.61
C ALA A 73 2.01 14.12 -14.16
N ASP A 74 3.00 13.98 -13.28
CA ASP A 74 4.36 13.57 -13.68
C ASP A 74 4.36 12.18 -14.33
N LEU A 75 3.56 11.24 -13.80
CA LEU A 75 3.39 9.92 -14.40
C LEU A 75 2.64 9.99 -15.74
N ALA A 76 1.62 10.84 -15.83
CA ALA A 76 0.83 10.99 -17.05
C ALA A 76 1.66 11.54 -18.23
N ASP A 77 2.65 12.37 -17.94
CA ASP A 77 3.60 12.92 -18.92
C ASP A 77 4.76 11.95 -19.24
N ALA A 78 4.86 10.82 -18.53
CA ALA A 78 5.93 9.85 -18.70
C ALA A 78 5.70 8.94 -19.91
N GLU A 79 6.79 8.59 -20.59
CA GLU A 79 6.74 7.56 -21.63
C GLU A 79 6.41 6.20 -21.02
N ALA A 80 5.47 5.47 -21.64
CA ALA A 80 5.06 4.16 -21.16
C ALA A 80 6.24 3.17 -21.06
N SER A 81 7.27 3.33 -21.91
CA SER A 81 8.51 2.55 -21.84
C SER A 81 9.27 2.78 -20.54
N ASP A 82 9.37 4.03 -20.07
CA ASP A 82 10.10 4.38 -18.86
C ASP A 82 9.39 3.83 -17.63
N VAL A 83 8.05 3.92 -17.64
CA VAL A 83 7.18 3.32 -16.63
C VAL A 83 7.38 1.81 -16.54
N LEU A 84 7.43 1.11 -17.68
CA LEU A 84 7.65 -0.35 -17.72
C LEU A 84 9.06 -0.74 -17.27
N ILE A 85 10.07 0.04 -17.64
CA ILE A 85 11.46 -0.17 -17.20
C ILE A 85 11.56 -0.01 -15.69
N MET A 86 10.97 1.04 -15.12
CA MET A 86 10.95 1.28 -13.68
C MET A 86 10.19 0.18 -12.92
N TRP A 87 9.06 -0.26 -13.46
CA TRP A 87 8.26 -1.35 -12.86
C TRP A 87 9.05 -2.65 -12.74
N GLY A 88 9.92 -2.93 -13.72
CA GLY A 88 10.92 -3.99 -13.67
C GLY A 88 10.37 -5.35 -13.20
N ARG A 89 10.87 -5.83 -12.07
CA ARG A 89 10.58 -7.18 -11.51
C ARG A 89 9.47 -7.20 -10.46
N LEU A 90 8.67 -6.13 -10.34
CA LEU A 90 7.51 -6.11 -9.44
C LEU A 90 6.39 -7.08 -9.88
N GLY A 91 6.50 -7.70 -11.06
CA GLY A 91 5.55 -8.66 -11.56
C GLY A 91 4.28 -8.02 -12.10
N TYR A 92 3.60 -8.71 -13.01
CA TYR A 92 2.41 -8.22 -13.74
C TYR A 92 2.56 -6.77 -14.25
N PRO A 93 3.42 -6.51 -15.27
CA PRO A 93 3.72 -5.17 -15.77
C PRO A 93 2.50 -4.34 -16.18
N ARG A 94 1.38 -5.00 -16.54
CA ARG A 94 0.10 -4.34 -16.82
C ARG A 94 -0.44 -3.51 -15.66
N ARG A 95 -0.04 -3.76 -14.41
CA ARG A 95 -0.44 -2.92 -13.26
C ARG A 95 0.15 -1.51 -13.34
N ALA A 96 1.29 -1.34 -14.00
CA ALA A 96 1.93 -0.03 -14.18
C ALA A 96 1.19 0.86 -15.19
N LEU A 97 0.33 0.27 -16.02
CA LEU A 97 -0.33 0.92 -17.17
C LEU A 97 -1.85 1.04 -17.00
N ARG A 98 -2.37 0.81 -15.78
CA ARG A 98 -3.81 0.91 -15.49
C ARG A 98 -4.17 2.28 -14.95
#